data_AF-R4W7S9-F1
#
_entry.id   AF-R4W7S9-F1
#
_cell.length_a   1.000
_cell.length_b   1.000
_cell.length_c   1.000
_cell.angle_alpha   90.00
_cell.angle_beta   90.00
_cell.angle_gamma   90.00
#
_symmetry.space_group_name_H-M   'P 1'
#
loop_
_entity.id
_entity.type
_entity.pdbx_description
1 polymer ?
#
loop_
_entity_poly.entity_id
_entity_poly.type
_entity_poly.pdbx_seq_one_letter_code
_entity_poly.pdbx_strand_id
1 'polypeptide(L)'
;MTDPDQGYLLNTIQNPRSLKPVYESVNRGNTTEDEIVDDTGLSADAVDEGAKGLLRLGLLDSKDEEYTVRDYTWSTGDEILDFQLTALENLASSLTPPDWGKQAVLHLNYAYLIKEDYQRINDKDEAVRKQMDRWERDTLEYYPTYRGDRLDLNPNKMENWGRLATYLGLLHQYETHEFTVYPDPSLIYHSIKRAHNAAGRTVDGNPVIEVPTYLDWLSNNLLYLPEDTGGVPAILSRSLYQLMNEERIRLAEIGDQGAVAFDRMPTHDRREQSANSIVITS
;
A
#
# COMPACT_ATOMS: atom_id res chain seq x y z
N MET A 1 18.46 -12.42 12.32
CA MET A 1 17.45 -12.00 11.34
C MET A 1 16.11 -12.50 11.84
N THR A 2 15.30 -11.62 12.40
CA THR A 2 13.94 -11.96 12.84
C THR A 2 13.07 -12.20 11.62
N ASP A 3 12.47 -13.37 11.54
CA ASP A 3 11.54 -13.74 10.47
C ASP A 3 10.27 -12.85 10.55
N PRO A 4 9.99 -12.02 9.53
CA PRO A 4 8.80 -11.16 9.48
C PRO A 4 7.48 -11.96 9.53
N ASP A 5 7.50 -13.29 9.34
CA ASP A 5 6.32 -14.17 9.46
C ASP A 5 6.11 -14.80 10.86
N GLN A 6 6.91 -14.41 11.87
CA GLN A 6 6.67 -14.85 13.26
C GLN A 6 5.38 -14.28 13.89
N GLY A 7 4.82 -13.21 13.32
CA GLY A 7 3.62 -12.52 13.82
C GLY A 7 2.64 -12.18 12.69
N TYR A 8 1.53 -11.53 13.04
CA TYR A 8 0.48 -11.15 12.09
C TYR A 8 0.20 -9.66 12.21
N LEU A 9 0.39 -8.91 11.13
CA LEU A 9 0.34 -7.45 11.10
C LEU A 9 -0.90 -6.88 11.80
N LEU A 10 -2.08 -7.45 11.53
CA LEU A 10 -3.35 -6.93 12.07
C LEU A 10 -3.59 -7.27 13.55
N ASN A 11 -2.83 -8.22 14.11
CA ASN A 11 -2.81 -8.45 15.56
C ASN A 11 -1.76 -7.57 16.26
N THR A 12 -0.74 -7.15 15.52
CA THR A 12 0.37 -6.36 16.06
C THR A 12 0.03 -4.88 16.05
N ILE A 13 -0.34 -4.30 14.90
CA ILE A 13 -0.54 -2.86 14.76
C ILE A 13 -2.00 -2.51 15.03
N GLN A 14 -2.28 -1.94 16.20
CA GLN A 14 -3.62 -1.48 16.59
C GLN A 14 -3.75 0.04 16.44
N ASN A 15 -2.64 0.76 16.67
CA ASN A 15 -2.50 2.20 16.51
C ASN A 15 -1.25 2.54 15.68
N PRO A 16 -1.38 2.70 14.35
CA PRO A 16 -0.27 3.04 13.47
C PRO A 16 0.46 4.35 13.82
N ARG A 17 -0.11 5.22 14.67
CA ARG A 17 0.49 6.51 15.02
C ARG A 17 1.80 6.39 15.82
N SER A 18 2.07 5.25 16.46
CA SER A 18 3.36 5.03 17.15
C SER A 18 4.50 4.67 16.18
N LEU A 19 4.19 4.22 14.95
CA LEU A 19 5.19 3.70 14.03
C LEU A 19 6.26 4.73 13.67
N LYS A 20 5.87 5.91 13.15
CA LYS A 20 6.83 6.94 12.74
C LYS A 20 7.66 7.49 13.92
N PRO A 21 7.07 7.87 15.08
CA PRO A 21 7.85 8.30 16.24
C PRO A 21 8.89 7.27 16.69
N VAL A 22 8.52 5.97 16.73
CA VAL A 22 9.46 4.90 17.08
C VAL A 22 10.56 4.77 16.04
N TYR A 23 10.22 4.76 14.75
CA TYR A 23 11.22 4.69 13.66
C TYR A 23 12.23 5.85 13.77
N GLU A 24 11.74 7.07 13.93
CA GLU A 24 12.59 8.26 14.04
C GLU A 24 13.47 8.23 15.29
N SER A 25 12.96 7.70 16.41
CA SER A 25 13.75 7.53 17.64
C SER A 25 14.92 6.57 17.44
N VAL A 26 14.66 5.42 16.82
CA VAL A 26 15.72 4.45 16.48
C VAL A 26 16.69 5.05 15.47
N ASN A 27 16.21 5.81 14.49
CA ASN A 27 17.06 6.52 13.52
C ASN A 27 17.98 7.56 14.19
N ARG A 28 17.56 8.16 15.31
CA ARG A 28 18.39 9.06 16.13
C ARG A 28 19.40 8.32 17.03
N GLY A 29 19.35 6.99 17.07
CA GLY A 29 20.29 6.14 17.80
C GLY A 29 19.76 5.57 19.12
N ASN A 30 18.46 5.71 19.42
CA ASN A 30 17.84 5.05 20.59
C ASN A 30 17.51 3.61 20.21
N THR A 31 18.31 2.65 20.70
CA THR A 31 18.26 1.27 20.21
C THR A 31 17.46 0.33 21.09
N THR A 32 17.19 0.69 22.34
CA THR A 32 16.43 -0.14 23.30
C THR A 32 15.04 0.43 23.57
N GLU A 33 14.12 -0.41 24.05
CA GLU A 33 12.75 0.03 24.38
C GLU A 33 12.72 1.20 25.38
N ASP A 34 13.53 1.11 26.45
CA ASP A 34 13.63 2.17 27.47
C ASP A 34 14.11 3.51 26.88
N GLU A 35 15.13 3.48 26.02
CA GLU A 35 15.64 4.69 25.35
C GLU A 35 14.58 5.31 24.43
N ILE A 36 13.82 4.49 23.71
CA ILE A 36 12.76 4.96 22.81
C ILE A 36 11.58 5.54 23.62
N VAL A 37 11.21 4.92 24.74
CA VAL A 37 10.20 5.45 25.66
C VAL A 37 10.60 6.83 26.15
N ASP A 38 11.84 6.98 26.62
CA ASP A 38 12.36 8.25 27.14
C ASP A 38 12.42 9.36 26.07
N ASP A 39 12.82 9.02 24.84
CA ASP A 39 12.92 9.97 23.72
C ASP A 39 11.56 10.37 23.14
N THR A 40 10.60 9.44 23.04
CA THR A 40 9.31 9.69 22.38
C THR A 40 8.21 10.14 23.33
N GLY A 41 8.33 9.84 24.63
CA GLY A 41 7.28 10.04 25.62
C GLY A 41 6.05 9.13 25.44
N LEU A 42 6.15 8.12 24.58
CA LEU A 42 5.13 7.08 24.42
C LEU A 42 5.15 6.12 25.62
N SER A 43 4.04 5.44 25.87
CA SER A 43 4.03 4.33 26.84
C SER A 43 4.85 3.15 26.31
N ALA A 44 5.42 2.34 27.20
CA ALA A 44 6.12 1.10 26.84
C ALA A 44 5.29 0.23 25.88
N ASP A 45 4.00 0.00 26.19
CA ASP A 45 3.10 -0.76 25.30
C ASP A 45 3.00 -0.17 23.87
N ALA A 46 3.06 1.16 23.72
CA ALA A 46 2.96 1.80 22.42
C ALA A 46 4.30 1.75 21.66
N VAL A 47 5.42 1.77 22.39
CA VAL A 47 6.76 1.54 21.83
C VAL A 47 6.92 0.09 21.39
N ASP A 48 6.53 -0.88 22.23
CA ASP A 48 6.53 -2.30 21.89
C ASP A 48 5.67 -2.59 20.66
N GLU A 49 4.45 -2.04 20.61
CA GLU A 49 3.58 -2.15 19.45
C GLU A 49 4.22 -1.53 18.20
N GLY A 50 4.78 -0.32 18.34
CA GLY A 50 5.43 0.40 17.25
C GLY A 50 6.65 -0.35 16.71
N ALA A 51 7.54 -0.82 17.58
CA ALA A 51 8.74 -1.54 17.21
C ALA A 51 8.41 -2.89 16.55
N LYS A 52 7.48 -3.67 17.13
CA LYS A 52 6.99 -4.91 16.51
C LYS A 52 6.31 -4.64 15.18
N GLY A 53 5.51 -3.57 15.07
CA GLY A 53 4.87 -3.15 13.84
C GLY A 53 5.88 -2.85 12.74
N LEU A 54 6.90 -2.05 13.04
CA LEU A 54 7.96 -1.71 12.09
C LEU A 54 8.80 -2.92 11.67
N LEU A 55 9.05 -3.88 12.57
CA LEU A 55 9.66 -5.16 12.21
C LEU A 55 8.82 -5.92 11.16
N ARG A 56 7.48 -5.90 11.28
CA ARG A 56 6.58 -6.53 10.30
C ARG A 56 6.46 -5.74 8.99
N LEU A 57 6.60 -4.43 9.05
CA LEU A 57 6.68 -3.57 7.85
C LEU A 57 8.06 -3.59 7.19
N GLY A 58 9.04 -4.32 7.75
CA GLY A 58 10.40 -4.38 7.22
C GLY A 58 11.16 -3.05 7.32
N LEU A 59 10.81 -2.21 8.29
CA LEU A 59 11.43 -0.90 8.52
C LEU A 59 12.39 -0.88 9.72
N LEU A 60 12.31 -1.88 10.59
CA LEU A 60 13.32 -2.16 11.61
C LEU A 60 13.91 -3.55 11.42
N ASP A 61 15.10 -3.73 11.96
CA ASP A 61 15.68 -5.00 12.35
C ASP A 61 15.83 -5.07 13.87
N SER A 62 15.93 -6.29 14.41
CA SER A 62 16.25 -6.51 15.82
C SER A 62 17.33 -7.57 15.96
N LYS A 63 18.28 -7.32 16.87
CA LYS A 63 19.33 -8.24 17.25
C LYS A 63 19.68 -7.99 18.72
N ASP A 64 19.74 -9.05 19.51
CA ASP A 64 20.13 -8.99 20.93
C ASP A 64 19.35 -7.91 21.72
N GLU A 65 18.04 -7.80 21.46
CA GLU A 65 17.10 -6.82 22.04
C GLU A 65 17.33 -5.35 21.65
N GLU A 66 18.30 -5.07 20.78
CA GLU A 66 18.52 -3.76 20.17
C GLU A 66 17.83 -3.67 18.80
N TYR A 67 17.32 -2.48 18.49
CA TYR A 67 16.68 -2.13 17.22
C TYR A 67 17.62 -1.33 16.33
N THR A 68 17.57 -1.59 15.03
CA THR A 68 18.25 -0.78 14.01
C THR A 68 17.28 -0.46 12.87
N VAL A 69 17.33 0.77 12.35
CA VAL A 69 16.52 1.14 11.19
C VAL A 69 16.99 0.45 9.93
N ARG A 70 16.04 0.16 9.04
CA ARG A 70 16.32 -0.06 7.62
C ARG A 70 16.04 1.24 6.87
N ASP A 71 16.96 1.61 5.98
CA ASP A 71 16.84 2.81 5.16
C ASP A 71 15.60 2.72 4.27
N TYR A 72 15.00 3.89 3.98
CA TYR A 72 13.96 3.96 2.97
C TYR A 72 14.52 3.61 1.59
N THR A 73 13.77 2.82 0.85
CA THR A 73 14.08 2.47 -0.54
C THR A 73 13.63 3.55 -1.53
N TRP A 74 12.92 4.56 -1.02
CA TRP A 74 12.37 5.70 -1.75
C TRP A 74 12.98 7.01 -1.27
N SER A 75 13.11 7.98 -2.18
CA SER A 75 13.57 9.34 -1.88
C SER A 75 12.76 10.33 -2.72
N THR A 76 11.58 10.66 -2.21
CA THR A 76 10.60 11.55 -2.84
C THR A 76 10.77 13.00 -2.40
N GLY A 77 11.48 13.23 -1.30
CA GLY A 77 11.60 14.53 -0.63
C GLY A 77 10.53 14.77 0.44
N ASP A 78 9.59 13.83 0.61
CA ASP A 78 8.64 13.78 1.70
C ASP A 78 8.88 12.51 2.51
N GLU A 79 9.31 12.67 3.75
CA GLU A 79 9.73 11.57 4.62
C GLU A 79 8.56 10.65 5.05
N ILE A 80 7.32 11.16 5.06
CA ILE A 80 6.14 10.34 5.33
C ILE A 80 5.81 9.51 4.10
N LEU A 81 5.91 10.11 2.92
CA LEU A 81 5.71 9.40 1.67
C LEU A 81 6.76 8.31 1.45
N ASP A 82 8.03 8.59 1.77
CA ASP A 82 9.13 7.62 1.70
C ASP A 82 8.91 6.45 2.65
N PHE A 83 8.44 6.73 3.87
CA PHE A 83 8.02 5.70 4.83
C PHE A 83 6.90 4.82 4.26
N GLN A 84 5.82 5.43 3.74
CA GLN A 84 4.65 4.72 3.24
C GLN A 84 5.00 3.84 2.04
N LEU A 85 5.72 4.39 1.06
CA LEU A 85 6.15 3.66 -0.13
C LEU A 85 7.08 2.50 0.22
N THR A 86 8.03 2.71 1.15
CA THR A 86 8.93 1.64 1.60
C THR A 86 8.15 0.54 2.32
N ALA A 87 7.20 0.90 3.21
CA ALA A 87 6.37 -0.07 3.91
C ALA A 87 5.51 -0.90 2.94
N LEU A 88 4.87 -0.26 1.95
CA LEU A 88 4.06 -0.94 0.94
C LEU A 88 4.90 -1.86 0.05
N GLU A 89 6.08 -1.42 -0.38
CA GLU A 89 7.04 -2.24 -1.17
C GLU A 89 7.50 -3.46 -0.37
N ASN A 90 7.85 -3.29 0.90
CA ASN A 90 8.23 -4.40 1.77
C ASN A 90 7.08 -5.40 1.96
N LEU A 91 5.85 -4.92 2.15
CA LEU A 91 4.69 -5.80 2.26
C LEU A 91 4.36 -6.51 0.94
N ALA A 92 4.69 -5.91 -0.20
CA ALA A 92 4.51 -6.54 -1.50
C ALA A 92 5.37 -7.81 -1.67
N SER A 93 6.48 -7.93 -0.92
CA SER A 93 7.29 -9.16 -0.94
C SER A 93 6.56 -10.38 -0.37
N SER A 94 5.44 -10.20 0.35
CA SER A 94 4.58 -11.28 0.82
C SER A 94 3.56 -11.76 -0.22
N LEU A 95 3.53 -11.15 -1.41
CA LEU A 95 2.55 -11.43 -2.48
C LEU A 95 3.10 -12.43 -3.51
N THR A 96 3.38 -13.66 -3.07
CA THR A 96 3.83 -14.73 -3.97
C THR A 96 2.76 -15.81 -4.09
N PRO A 97 1.77 -15.71 -4.98
CA PRO A 97 0.80 -16.79 -5.18
C PRO A 97 1.48 -18.10 -5.60
N PRO A 98 1.02 -19.28 -5.13
CA PRO A 98 0.00 -19.48 -4.09
C PRO A 98 0.55 -19.40 -2.65
N ASP A 99 1.86 -19.23 -2.47
CA ASP A 99 2.57 -19.18 -1.19
C ASP A 99 2.57 -17.77 -0.56
N TRP A 100 1.39 -17.31 -0.19
CA TRP A 100 1.19 -16.01 0.43
C TRP A 100 1.88 -15.92 1.80
N GLY A 101 2.70 -14.88 2.01
CA GLY A 101 3.24 -14.55 3.32
C GLY A 101 2.15 -14.05 4.28
N LYS A 102 2.38 -14.10 5.60
CA LYS A 102 1.34 -13.72 6.59
C LYS A 102 0.96 -12.24 6.53
N GLN A 103 1.84 -11.40 6.01
CA GLN A 103 1.59 -9.97 5.90
C GLN A 103 0.87 -9.58 4.62
N ALA A 104 0.63 -10.54 3.69
CA ALA A 104 -0.13 -10.32 2.47
C ALA A 104 -1.53 -9.76 2.72
N VAL A 105 -2.11 -10.03 3.91
CA VAL A 105 -3.46 -9.58 4.29
C VAL A 105 -3.72 -8.10 4.06
N LEU A 106 -2.73 -7.20 4.23
CA LEU A 106 -2.98 -5.76 3.98
C LEU A 106 -3.41 -5.55 2.53
N HIS A 107 -2.63 -6.08 1.60
CA HIS A 107 -2.80 -5.97 0.16
C HIS A 107 -4.00 -6.78 -0.33
N LEU A 108 -4.21 -7.99 0.20
CA LEU A 108 -5.35 -8.82 -0.20
C LEU A 108 -6.68 -8.16 0.19
N ASN A 109 -6.82 -7.69 1.41
CA ASN A 109 -7.99 -6.92 1.83
C ASN A 109 -8.23 -5.69 0.93
N TYR A 110 -7.17 -4.96 0.57
CA TYR A 110 -7.29 -3.81 -0.33
C TYR A 110 -7.69 -4.21 -1.75
N ALA A 111 -7.09 -5.28 -2.28
CA ALA A 111 -7.39 -5.82 -3.59
C ALA A 111 -8.83 -6.32 -3.72
N TYR A 112 -9.42 -6.85 -2.65
CA TYR A 112 -10.85 -7.18 -2.62
C TYR A 112 -11.71 -5.93 -2.88
N LEU A 113 -11.35 -4.78 -2.30
CA LEU A 113 -12.07 -3.54 -2.52
C LEU A 113 -11.93 -3.03 -3.95
N ILE A 114 -10.77 -3.23 -4.58
CA ILE A 114 -10.56 -2.96 -6.00
C ILE A 114 -11.45 -3.88 -6.86
N LYS A 115 -11.43 -5.18 -6.57
CA LYS A 115 -12.16 -6.20 -7.31
C LYS A 115 -13.67 -5.96 -7.30
N GLU A 116 -14.23 -5.72 -6.12
CA GLU A 116 -15.67 -5.48 -5.92
C GLU A 116 -16.05 -4.00 -6.05
N ASP A 117 -15.08 -3.17 -6.44
CA ASP A 117 -15.29 -1.76 -6.75
C ASP A 117 -15.91 -0.93 -5.61
N TYR A 118 -15.48 -1.19 -4.38
CA TYR A 118 -15.89 -0.43 -3.21
C TYR A 118 -15.25 0.96 -3.19
N GLN A 119 -16.01 1.99 -3.59
CA GLN A 119 -15.55 3.39 -3.53
C GLN A 119 -15.58 3.99 -2.12
N ARG A 120 -16.37 3.38 -1.23
CA ARG A 120 -16.47 3.69 0.19
C ARG A 120 -16.64 2.40 0.98
N ILE A 121 -16.09 2.37 2.19
CA ILE A 121 -16.25 1.27 3.13
C ILE A 121 -16.55 1.77 4.53
N ASN A 122 -17.22 0.92 5.32
CA ASN A 122 -17.33 1.09 6.76
C ASN A 122 -16.54 -0.03 7.45
N ASP A 123 -15.61 0.29 8.34
CA ASP A 123 -14.75 -0.70 9.01
C ASP A 123 -15.49 -1.57 10.05
N LYS A 124 -16.77 -1.24 10.34
CA LYS A 124 -17.70 -2.02 11.15
C LYS A 124 -18.66 -2.88 10.30
N ASP A 125 -18.58 -2.83 8.98
CA ASP A 125 -19.46 -3.62 8.10
C ASP A 125 -19.10 -5.11 8.17
N GLU A 126 -19.95 -5.88 8.86
CA GLU A 126 -19.79 -7.32 9.00
C GLU A 126 -19.90 -8.08 7.67
N ALA A 127 -20.76 -7.63 6.75
CA ALA A 127 -20.97 -8.30 5.48
C ALA A 127 -19.73 -8.16 4.60
N VAL A 128 -19.19 -6.95 4.47
CA VAL A 128 -17.95 -6.68 3.72
C VAL A 128 -16.80 -7.49 4.31
N ARG A 129 -16.59 -7.41 5.63
CA ARG A 129 -15.53 -8.17 6.33
C ARG A 129 -15.63 -9.67 6.07
N LYS A 130 -16.82 -10.27 6.16
CA LYS A 130 -17.04 -11.69 5.89
C LYS A 130 -16.83 -12.05 4.42
N GLN A 131 -17.05 -11.14 3.50
CA GLN A 131 -16.79 -11.41 2.09
C GLN A 131 -15.30 -11.34 1.76
N MET A 132 -14.56 -10.37 2.31
CA MET A 132 -13.10 -10.31 2.23
C MET A 132 -12.46 -11.60 2.74
N ASP A 133 -12.82 -12.01 3.97
CA ASP A 133 -12.30 -13.24 4.58
C ASP A 133 -12.63 -14.51 3.78
N ARG A 134 -13.80 -14.54 3.11
CA ARG A 134 -14.20 -15.65 2.25
C ARG A 134 -13.46 -15.66 0.93
N TRP A 135 -13.28 -14.51 0.29
CA TRP A 135 -12.55 -14.41 -0.96
C TRP A 135 -11.09 -14.82 -0.80
N GLU A 136 -10.43 -14.32 0.25
CA GLU A 136 -9.07 -14.73 0.63
C GLU A 136 -8.98 -16.26 0.78
N ARG A 137 -9.92 -16.85 1.51
CA ARG A 137 -9.93 -18.29 1.80
C ARG A 137 -10.24 -19.15 0.58
N ASP A 138 -11.38 -18.87 -0.04
CA ASP A 138 -12.04 -19.77 -0.98
C ASP A 138 -11.57 -19.53 -2.42
N THR A 139 -10.97 -18.37 -2.72
CA THR A 139 -10.47 -18.01 -4.07
C THR A 139 -8.95 -17.94 -4.13
N LEU A 140 -8.31 -17.30 -3.15
CA LEU A 140 -6.85 -17.13 -3.16
C LEU A 140 -6.09 -18.23 -2.43
N GLU A 141 -6.80 -19.11 -1.72
CA GLU A 141 -6.23 -20.11 -0.84
C GLU A 141 -5.29 -19.50 0.22
N TYR A 142 -5.62 -18.31 0.72
CA TYR A 142 -4.87 -17.63 1.77
C TYR A 142 -5.34 -18.06 3.17
N TYR A 143 -4.49 -18.79 3.90
CA TYR A 143 -4.77 -19.35 5.23
C TYR A 143 -3.66 -19.02 6.24
N PRO A 144 -3.50 -17.76 6.67
CA PRO A 144 -2.52 -17.44 7.69
C PRO A 144 -2.88 -18.15 8.99
N THR A 145 -1.93 -18.86 9.61
CA THR A 145 -2.16 -19.59 10.86
C THR A 145 -1.26 -19.14 12.02
N TYR A 146 -1.77 -19.30 13.23
CA TYR A 146 -1.02 -19.17 14.48
C TYR A 146 -1.39 -20.31 15.42
N ARG A 147 -0.38 -21.08 15.87
CA ARG A 147 -0.57 -22.29 16.72
C ARG A 147 -1.57 -23.32 16.15
N GLY A 148 -1.69 -23.39 14.82
CA GLY A 148 -2.59 -24.32 14.13
C GLY A 148 -3.99 -23.76 13.85
N ASP A 149 -4.34 -22.60 14.39
CA ASP A 149 -5.63 -21.94 14.13
C ASP A 149 -5.51 -20.89 13.03
N ARG A 150 -6.54 -20.77 12.18
CA ARG A 150 -6.62 -19.73 11.14
C ARG A 150 -6.79 -18.35 11.78
N LEU A 151 -6.08 -17.38 11.23
CA LEU A 151 -6.15 -15.98 11.61
C LEU A 151 -7.26 -15.25 10.85
N ASP A 152 -8.52 -15.59 11.11
CA ASP A 152 -9.68 -14.96 10.45
C ASP A 152 -9.74 -13.44 10.64
N LEU A 153 -10.25 -12.71 9.65
CA LEU A 153 -10.50 -11.27 9.73
C LEU A 153 -11.72 -10.98 10.63
N ASN A 154 -11.49 -10.87 11.94
CA ASN A 154 -12.51 -10.49 12.94
C ASN A 154 -12.74 -8.96 13.00
N PRO A 155 -13.75 -8.46 13.74
CA PRO A 155 -14.05 -7.02 13.80
C PRO A 155 -12.87 -6.14 14.23
N ASN A 156 -12.08 -6.58 15.22
CA ASN A 156 -10.92 -5.81 15.69
C ASN A 156 -9.82 -5.76 14.63
N LYS A 157 -9.57 -6.88 13.94
CA LYS A 157 -8.60 -6.92 12.83
C LYS A 157 -9.03 -6.07 11.65
N MET A 158 -10.33 -5.99 11.35
CA MET A 158 -10.88 -5.11 10.31
C MET A 158 -10.64 -3.63 10.65
N GLU A 159 -10.86 -3.24 11.90
CA GLU A 159 -10.58 -1.88 12.36
C GLU A 159 -9.08 -1.56 12.34
N ASN A 160 -8.24 -2.49 12.82
CA ASN A 160 -6.78 -2.35 12.75
C ASN A 160 -6.29 -2.23 11.30
N TRP A 161 -6.84 -3.04 10.40
CA TRP A 161 -6.57 -2.97 8.96
C TRP A 161 -6.98 -1.61 8.38
N GLY A 162 -8.19 -1.12 8.68
CA GLY A 162 -8.67 0.18 8.20
C GLY A 162 -7.78 1.34 8.65
N ARG A 163 -7.35 1.33 9.93
CA ARG A 163 -6.41 2.31 10.48
C ARG A 163 -5.05 2.25 9.77
N LEU A 164 -4.51 1.04 9.56
CA LEU A 164 -3.21 0.86 8.92
C LEU A 164 -3.26 1.23 7.43
N ALA A 165 -4.30 0.80 6.71
CA ALA A 165 -4.50 1.16 5.30
C ALA A 165 -4.69 2.68 5.13
N THR A 166 -5.36 3.35 6.07
CA THR A 166 -5.43 4.82 6.10
C THR A 166 -4.05 5.44 6.34
N TYR A 167 -3.30 4.91 7.30
CA TYR A 167 -1.96 5.39 7.64
C TYR A 167 -0.96 5.24 6.47
N LEU A 168 -1.11 4.17 5.68
CA LEU A 168 -0.30 3.89 4.50
C LEU A 168 -0.86 4.55 3.22
N GLY A 169 -1.87 5.42 3.33
CA GLY A 169 -2.38 6.22 2.22
C GLY A 169 -3.22 5.44 1.20
N LEU A 170 -3.83 4.32 1.59
CA LEU A 170 -4.72 3.51 0.72
C LEU A 170 -6.21 3.82 0.92
N LEU A 171 -6.53 4.37 2.09
CA LEU A 171 -7.86 4.80 2.49
C LEU A 171 -7.80 6.26 2.98
N HIS A 172 -8.89 7.00 2.79
CA HIS A 172 -9.01 8.36 3.30
C HIS A 172 -10.25 8.47 4.18
N GLN A 173 -10.06 8.94 5.41
CA GLN A 173 -11.13 9.05 6.38
C GLN A 173 -12.18 10.08 5.93
N TYR A 174 -13.45 9.66 5.87
CA TYR A 174 -14.60 10.50 5.58
C TYR A 174 -15.40 10.80 6.86
N GLU A 175 -15.66 9.75 7.64
CA GLU A 175 -16.22 9.84 9.01
C GLU A 175 -15.46 8.88 9.94
N THR A 176 -15.85 8.78 11.22
CA THR A 176 -15.13 7.98 12.23
C THR A 176 -14.87 6.53 11.79
N HIS A 177 -15.85 5.90 11.14
CA HIS A 177 -15.79 4.53 10.66
C HIS A 177 -15.97 4.39 9.15
N GLU A 178 -16.08 5.52 8.43
CA GLU A 178 -16.28 5.51 6.98
C GLU A 178 -15.07 6.07 6.24
N PHE A 179 -14.64 5.36 5.20
CA PHE A 179 -13.46 5.68 4.43
C PHE A 179 -13.77 5.68 2.95
N THR A 180 -13.20 6.63 2.20
CA THR A 180 -13.13 6.55 0.75
C THR A 180 -11.92 5.73 0.32
N VAL A 181 -12.09 4.89 -0.69
CA VAL A 181 -11.07 3.93 -1.12
C VAL A 181 -10.41 4.40 -2.40
N TYR A 182 -9.16 4.86 -2.31
CA TYR A 182 -8.25 5.13 -3.41
C TYR A 182 -6.85 5.38 -2.84
N PRO A 183 -5.78 4.98 -3.54
CA PRO A 183 -4.44 5.26 -3.06
C PRO A 183 -4.13 6.75 -3.22
N ASP A 184 -3.35 7.29 -2.30
CA ASP A 184 -2.91 8.67 -2.35
C ASP A 184 -2.29 8.96 -3.73
N PRO A 185 -2.72 10.02 -4.44
CA PRO A 185 -2.18 10.38 -5.74
C PRO A 185 -0.65 10.54 -5.74
N SER A 186 -0.06 10.99 -4.64
CA SER A 186 1.40 11.11 -4.51
C SER A 186 2.08 9.74 -4.48
N LEU A 187 1.50 8.73 -3.82
CA LEU A 187 2.00 7.36 -3.89
C LEU A 187 2.03 6.88 -5.35
N ILE A 188 0.92 7.09 -6.07
CA ILE A 188 0.77 6.70 -7.47
C ILE A 188 1.71 7.47 -8.40
N TYR A 189 1.90 8.76 -8.19
CA TYR A 189 2.84 9.53 -9.01
C TYR A 189 4.28 9.05 -8.86
N HIS A 190 4.72 8.81 -7.63
CA HIS A 190 6.09 8.37 -7.38
C HIS A 190 6.31 6.91 -7.82
N SER A 191 5.29 6.05 -7.72
CA SER A 191 5.35 4.70 -8.29
C SER A 191 5.45 4.73 -9.82
N ILE A 192 4.70 5.59 -10.52
CA ILE A 192 4.81 5.80 -11.97
C ILE A 192 6.24 6.23 -12.34
N LYS A 193 6.85 7.16 -11.59
CA LYS A 193 8.24 7.59 -11.82
C LYS A 193 9.24 6.46 -11.65
N ARG A 194 9.11 5.65 -10.59
CA ARG A 194 10.01 4.52 -10.35
C ARG A 194 9.84 3.43 -11.41
N ALA A 195 8.60 3.10 -11.77
CA ALA A 195 8.29 2.17 -12.85
C ALA A 195 8.85 2.64 -14.20
N HIS A 196 8.70 3.92 -14.53
CA HIS A 196 9.29 4.52 -15.72
C HIS A 196 10.83 4.39 -15.72
N ASN A 197 11.50 4.69 -14.60
CA ASN A 197 12.96 4.58 -14.51
C ASN A 197 13.46 3.14 -14.77
N ALA A 198 12.65 2.12 -14.47
CA ALA A 198 12.95 0.74 -14.82
C ALA A 198 12.73 0.42 -16.31
N ALA A 199 11.76 1.07 -16.97
CA ALA A 199 11.43 0.86 -18.38
C ALA A 199 12.25 1.71 -19.37
N GLY A 200 12.64 2.93 -18.99
CA GLY A 200 13.57 3.79 -19.74
C GLY A 200 13.04 4.49 -21.00
N ARG A 201 11.72 4.69 -21.16
CA ARG A 201 11.13 5.24 -22.40
C ARG A 201 10.75 6.72 -22.33
N THR A 202 11.18 7.52 -23.31
CA THR A 202 10.78 8.93 -23.42
C THR A 202 10.10 9.23 -24.76
N VAL A 203 9.17 10.18 -24.78
CA VAL A 203 8.51 10.71 -25.99
C VAL A 203 8.42 12.24 -25.87
N ASP A 204 8.88 12.94 -26.90
CA ASP A 204 8.98 14.41 -26.93
C ASP A 204 9.69 15.00 -25.70
N GLY A 205 10.74 14.29 -25.23
CA GLY A 205 11.52 14.67 -24.06
C GLY A 205 10.85 14.37 -22.70
N ASN A 206 9.63 13.85 -22.69
CA ASN A 206 8.93 13.51 -21.45
C ASN A 206 9.08 12.02 -21.10
N PRO A 207 9.21 11.67 -19.81
CA PRO A 207 9.10 10.29 -19.34
C PRO A 207 7.74 9.67 -19.67
N VAL A 208 7.76 8.46 -20.22
CA VAL A 208 6.54 7.72 -20.60
C VAL A 208 6.60 6.29 -20.07
N ILE A 209 5.45 5.78 -19.66
CA ILE A 209 5.23 4.35 -19.38
C ILE A 209 3.90 3.91 -19.97
N GLU A 210 3.87 2.74 -20.61
CA GLU A 210 2.64 2.13 -21.09
C GLU A 210 1.79 1.70 -19.89
N VAL A 211 0.47 1.92 -19.96
CA VAL A 211 -0.42 1.62 -18.83
C VAL A 211 -0.34 0.15 -18.40
N PRO A 212 -0.36 -0.84 -19.32
CA PRO A 212 -0.23 -2.25 -18.92
C PRO A 212 1.11 -2.54 -18.19
N THR A 213 2.21 -1.97 -18.67
CA THR A 213 3.52 -2.09 -18.01
C THR A 213 3.53 -1.47 -16.62
N TYR A 214 2.88 -0.32 -16.45
CA TYR A 214 2.75 0.30 -15.13
C TYR A 214 1.89 -0.54 -14.17
N LEU A 215 0.76 -1.08 -14.62
CA LEU A 215 -0.11 -1.91 -13.79
C LEU A 215 0.58 -3.21 -13.36
N ASP A 216 1.31 -3.86 -14.27
CA ASP A 216 2.12 -5.04 -13.94
C ASP A 216 3.23 -4.69 -12.93
N TRP A 217 3.95 -3.58 -13.15
CA TRP A 217 4.93 -3.10 -12.18
C TRP A 217 4.30 -2.82 -10.82
N LEU A 218 3.15 -2.15 -10.79
CA LEU A 218 2.45 -1.79 -9.56
C LEU A 218 2.05 -3.05 -8.78
N SER A 219 1.48 -4.05 -9.46
CA SER A 219 1.06 -5.33 -8.86
C SER A 219 2.22 -6.08 -8.21
N ASN A 220 3.39 -6.06 -8.85
CA ASN A 220 4.55 -6.82 -8.40
C ASN A 220 5.42 -6.09 -7.36
N ASN A 221 5.31 -4.76 -7.25
CA ASN A 221 6.26 -3.97 -6.45
C ASN A 221 5.62 -3.13 -5.34
N LEU A 222 4.30 -2.90 -5.37
CA LEU A 222 3.70 -1.95 -4.41
C LEU A 222 2.27 -2.29 -3.97
N LEU A 223 1.36 -2.65 -4.87
CA LEU A 223 -0.06 -2.88 -4.55
C LEU A 223 -0.60 -4.02 -5.39
N TYR A 224 -1.05 -5.12 -4.77
CA TYR A 224 -1.64 -6.25 -5.48
C TYR A 224 -2.87 -5.82 -6.29
N LEU A 225 -2.86 -6.08 -7.60
CA LEU A 225 -4.02 -5.87 -8.47
C LEU A 225 -4.63 -7.23 -8.85
N PRO A 226 -5.95 -7.41 -8.68
CA PRO A 226 -6.64 -8.61 -9.17
C PRO A 226 -6.47 -8.82 -10.69
N GLU A 227 -6.27 -10.07 -11.11
CA GLU A 227 -6.02 -10.46 -12.51
C GLU A 227 -7.20 -10.16 -13.46
N ASP A 228 -8.41 -9.97 -12.94
CA ASP A 228 -9.64 -9.72 -13.69
C ASP A 228 -9.87 -8.24 -14.05
N THR A 229 -8.88 -7.38 -13.82
CA THR A 229 -8.96 -5.97 -14.16
C THR A 229 -8.72 -5.76 -15.67
N GLY A 230 -9.81 -5.78 -16.46
CA GLY A 230 -9.78 -5.55 -17.93
C GLY A 230 -9.35 -4.14 -18.38
N GLY A 231 -8.69 -3.37 -17.51
CA GLY A 231 -8.30 -1.98 -17.67
C GLY A 231 -7.86 -1.38 -16.33
N VAL A 232 -7.80 -0.05 -16.24
CA VAL A 232 -7.51 0.64 -14.98
C VAL A 232 -8.77 0.67 -14.10
N PRO A 233 -8.75 0.06 -12.89
CA PRO A 233 -9.90 0.06 -11.98
C PRO A 233 -10.30 1.46 -11.53
N ALA A 234 -11.57 1.69 -11.20
CA ALA A 234 -12.07 3.01 -10.81
C ALA A 234 -11.29 3.64 -9.63
N ILE A 235 -10.87 2.81 -8.68
CA ILE A 235 -10.07 3.21 -7.51
C ILE A 235 -8.74 3.84 -7.96
N LEU A 236 -8.01 3.23 -8.92
CA LEU A 236 -6.78 3.80 -9.47
C LEU A 236 -7.06 4.96 -10.43
N SER A 237 -8.12 4.87 -11.24
CA SER A 237 -8.57 5.92 -12.14
C SER A 237 -8.80 7.23 -11.40
N ARG A 238 -9.31 7.19 -10.17
CA ARG A 238 -9.49 8.37 -9.32
C ARG A 238 -8.15 9.07 -9.02
N SER A 239 -7.13 8.33 -8.60
CA SER A 239 -5.81 8.89 -8.31
C SER A 239 -5.15 9.45 -9.56
N LEU A 240 -5.23 8.74 -10.69
CA LEU A 240 -4.73 9.23 -11.98
C LEU A 240 -5.47 10.50 -12.43
N TYR A 241 -6.79 10.56 -12.25
CA TYR A 241 -7.58 11.75 -12.57
C TYR A 241 -7.14 12.95 -11.73
N GLN A 242 -6.87 12.75 -10.44
CA GLN A 242 -6.33 13.82 -9.60
C GLN A 242 -4.95 14.30 -10.09
N LEU A 243 -4.06 13.38 -10.46
CA LEU A 243 -2.74 13.75 -11.03
C LEU A 243 -2.85 14.50 -12.36
N MET A 244 -3.88 14.23 -13.17
CA MET A 244 -4.16 15.02 -14.37
C MET A 244 -4.63 16.44 -14.03
N ASN A 245 -5.51 16.61 -13.02
CA ASN A 245 -5.94 17.94 -12.55
C ASN A 245 -4.78 18.74 -11.95
N GLU A 246 -3.85 18.06 -11.28
CA GLU A 246 -2.61 18.65 -10.73
C GLU A 246 -1.54 18.89 -11.80
N GLU A 247 -1.85 18.59 -13.07
CA GLU A 247 -0.93 18.76 -14.19
C GLU A 247 0.37 17.95 -14.10
N ARG A 248 0.41 16.92 -13.25
CA ARG A 248 1.58 16.06 -13.02
C ARG A 248 1.73 14.97 -14.07
N ILE A 249 0.60 14.56 -14.67
CA ILE A 249 0.57 13.59 -15.77
C ILE A 249 -0.37 14.05 -16.90
N ARG A 250 -0.26 13.38 -18.04
CA ARG A 250 -1.30 13.29 -19.07
C ARG A 250 -1.41 11.85 -19.58
N LEU A 251 -2.58 11.47 -20.09
CA LEU A 251 -2.85 10.17 -20.68
C LEU A 251 -2.93 10.31 -22.21
N ALA A 252 -2.10 9.55 -22.91
CA ALA A 252 -1.87 9.74 -24.35
C ALA A 252 -1.90 8.41 -25.11
N GLU A 253 -2.27 8.48 -26.39
CA GLU A 253 -2.05 7.41 -27.35
C GLU A 253 -0.61 7.49 -27.85
N ILE A 254 0.20 6.50 -27.53
CA ILE A 254 1.59 6.42 -27.96
C ILE A 254 1.85 5.06 -28.59
N GLY A 255 2.27 5.07 -29.86
CA GLY A 255 2.47 3.87 -30.66
C GLY A 255 1.17 3.12 -30.94
N ASP A 256 1.29 1.87 -31.39
CA ASP A 256 0.16 1.11 -31.93
C ASP A 256 -0.51 0.19 -30.90
N GLN A 257 -0.24 0.40 -29.60
CA GLN A 257 -0.94 -0.36 -28.57
C GLN A 257 -2.40 0.10 -28.51
N GLY A 258 -3.33 -0.86 -28.45
CA GLY A 258 -4.75 -0.55 -28.36
C GLY A 258 -5.08 0.33 -27.15
N ALA A 259 -6.18 1.09 -27.26
CA ALA A 259 -6.66 1.94 -26.18
C ALA A 259 -6.91 1.13 -24.89
N VAL A 260 -6.57 1.71 -23.75
CA VAL A 260 -6.83 1.11 -22.43
C VAL A 260 -8.08 1.72 -21.83
N ALA A 261 -8.95 0.89 -21.26
CA ALA A 261 -10.13 1.35 -20.54
C ALA A 261 -9.73 1.91 -19.17
N PHE A 262 -10.30 3.06 -18.81
CA PHE A 262 -10.17 3.66 -17.47
C PHE A 262 -11.56 3.72 -16.85
N ASP A 263 -11.82 2.83 -15.89
CA ASP A 263 -13.15 2.69 -15.32
C ASP A 263 -13.56 3.94 -14.54
N ARG A 264 -14.79 4.41 -14.80
CA ARG A 264 -15.43 5.62 -14.25
C ARG A 264 -14.57 6.89 -14.20
N MET A 265 -13.51 6.96 -15.02
CA MET A 265 -12.70 8.17 -15.16
C MET A 265 -13.46 9.19 -16.01
N PRO A 266 -13.72 10.40 -15.51
CA PRO A 266 -14.32 11.47 -16.30
C PRO A 266 -13.47 11.84 -17.53
N THR A 267 -14.09 12.52 -18.48
CA THR A 267 -13.37 13.16 -19.60
C THR A 267 -12.49 14.29 -19.07
N HIS A 268 -11.29 14.44 -19.63
CA HIS A 268 -10.33 15.47 -19.23
C HIS A 268 -9.54 15.91 -20.47
N ASP A 269 -9.12 17.17 -20.56
CA ASP A 269 -8.37 17.71 -21.71
C ASP A 269 -6.98 17.06 -21.87
N ARG A 270 -6.35 16.70 -20.75
CA ARG A 270 -5.11 15.90 -20.66
C ARG A 270 -5.29 14.39 -20.83
N ARG A 271 -6.46 13.92 -21.31
CA ARG A 271 -6.72 12.51 -21.63
C ARG A 271 -7.19 12.35 -23.07
N GLU A 272 -6.35 11.72 -23.88
CA GLU A 272 -6.73 11.31 -25.22
C GLU A 272 -7.74 10.14 -25.18
N GLN A 273 -8.66 10.08 -26.15
CA GLN A 273 -9.73 9.08 -26.18
C GLN A 273 -9.17 7.64 -26.28
N SER A 274 -8.07 7.48 -27.01
CA SER A 274 -7.39 6.21 -27.25
C SER A 274 -6.17 6.01 -26.34
N ALA A 275 -6.12 6.67 -25.18
CA ALA A 275 -4.95 6.65 -24.32
C ALA A 275 -4.52 5.22 -23.94
N ASN A 276 -3.23 4.94 -24.08
CA ASN A 276 -2.59 3.67 -23.74
C ASN A 276 -1.33 3.87 -22.86
N SER A 277 -0.92 5.12 -22.64
CA SER A 277 0.32 5.47 -21.97
C SER A 277 0.13 6.63 -20.99
N ILE A 278 0.93 6.63 -19.93
CA ILE A 278 1.05 7.71 -18.96
C ILE A 278 2.31 8.52 -19.28
N VAL A 279 2.14 9.82 -19.47
CA VAL A 279 3.24 10.77 -19.70
C VAL A 279 3.40 11.64 -18.46
N ILE A 280 4.61 11.68 -17.90
CA ILE A 280 4.94 12.50 -16.73
C ILE A 280 5.29 13.91 -17.21
N THR A 281 4.60 14.93 -16.71
CA THR A 281 4.67 16.31 -17.24
C THR A 281 5.38 17.31 -16.33
N SER A 282 5.50 17.03 -15.03
CA SER A 282 6.27 17.83 -14.05
C SER A 282 6.44 17.08 -12.75
#